data_AF-A0A5M6IH37-F1
#
_entry.id   AF-A0A5M6IH37-F1
#
_cell.length_a   1.000
_cell.length_b   1.000
_cell.length_c   1.000
_cell.angle_alpha   90.00
_cell.angle_beta   90.00
_cell.angle_gamma   90.00
#
_symmetry.space_group_name_H-M   'P 1'
#
loop_
_entity.id
_entity.type
_entity.pdbx_description
1 polymer ?
#
loop_
_entity_poly.entity_id
_entity_poly.type
_entity_poly.pdbx_seq_one_letter_code
_entity_poly.pdbx_strand_id
1 'polypeptide(L)'
;MTAPRRLRLIDADGDSPTAPPAPSSRQESPSVKVALATQDMTAVNAHFAGARTLAIYEVSTEGWTLVEAVQFDDVTAQDGSGHGHEDDRVGPRLAALDGCTLLFVRAIGGPAAARVVNARIHPVKIAADESLDSVLERVRVMLDGTPPPWLRKAMMARNASDTPRTDFMDDDEEA
;
A
#
# COMPACT_ATOMS: atom_id res chain seq x y z
N MET A 1 24.55 8.46 38.61
CA MET A 1 25.54 8.13 37.56
C MET A 1 25.23 8.99 36.35
N THR A 2 26.17 9.84 35.95
CA THR A 2 25.97 10.93 34.97
C THR A 2 26.10 10.39 33.55
N ALA A 3 25.04 10.54 32.74
CA ALA A 3 25.01 10.10 31.35
C ALA A 3 26.03 10.86 30.47
N PRO A 4 26.76 10.20 29.55
CA PRO A 4 27.73 10.89 28.71
C PRO A 4 27.02 11.72 27.63
N ARG A 5 27.30 13.03 27.61
CA ARG A 5 26.90 13.93 26.53
C ARG A 5 27.97 13.94 25.44
N ARG A 6 27.59 13.70 24.19
CA ARG A 6 28.51 13.71 23.04
C ARG A 6 28.22 14.92 22.15
N LEU A 7 29.24 15.74 21.92
CA LEU A 7 29.21 16.90 21.02
C LEU A 7 29.79 16.50 19.65
N ARG A 8 29.24 17.01 18.54
CA ARG A 8 29.87 16.95 17.21
C ARG A 8 29.79 18.31 16.53
N LEU A 9 30.90 18.72 15.95
CA LEU A 9 31.06 19.91 15.10
C LEU A 9 30.79 19.51 13.64
N ILE A 10 30.16 20.38 12.87
CA ILE A 10 29.98 20.20 11.41
C ILE A 10 30.85 21.26 10.74
N ASP A 11 31.84 20.83 9.97
CA ASP A 11 32.57 21.68 9.03
C ASP A 11 31.70 22.00 7.81
N ALA A 12 31.82 23.24 7.35
CA ALA A 12 31.09 23.75 6.20
C ALA A 12 31.76 23.33 4.88
N ASP A 13 30.92 23.03 3.90
CA ASP A 13 31.16 22.84 2.46
C ASP A 13 31.81 21.54 1.96
N GLY A 14 31.07 20.88 1.04
CA GLY A 14 31.67 20.32 -0.19
C GLY A 14 31.56 18.81 -0.45
N ASP A 15 30.53 18.43 -1.20
CA ASP A 15 30.51 17.37 -2.23
C ASP A 15 30.54 15.86 -1.85
N SER A 16 29.70 15.06 -2.54
CA SER A 16 29.41 13.63 -2.27
C SER A 16 30.33 12.67 -3.05
N PRO A 17 30.48 11.41 -2.62
CA PRO A 17 29.68 10.35 -3.24
C PRO A 17 29.06 9.35 -2.26
N THR A 18 27.92 8.82 -2.70
CA THR A 18 26.89 8.07 -1.98
C THR A 18 27.37 6.72 -1.43
N ALA A 19 27.27 6.53 -0.11
CA ALA A 19 27.33 5.24 0.58
C ALA A 19 25.92 4.58 0.63
N PRO A 20 25.80 3.25 0.71
CA PRO A 20 24.50 2.59 0.89
C PRO A 20 23.87 3.01 2.23
N PRO A 21 22.55 3.23 2.30
CA PRO A 21 21.94 3.73 3.53
C PRO A 21 21.99 2.66 4.63
N ALA A 22 22.68 2.98 5.72
CA ALA A 22 22.49 2.36 7.02
C ALA A 22 21.02 2.55 7.47
N PRO A 23 20.45 1.70 8.35
CA PRO A 23 19.06 1.80 8.77
C PRO A 23 18.85 3.13 9.50
N SER A 24 18.34 4.09 8.76
CA SER A 24 18.01 5.41 9.26
C SER A 24 16.75 5.26 10.09
N SER A 25 16.86 5.55 11.38
CA SER A 25 15.74 6.06 12.17
C SER A 25 15.35 7.44 11.62
N ARG A 26 14.86 7.46 10.38
CA ARG A 26 14.19 8.56 9.71
C ARG A 26 12.76 8.47 10.22
N GLN A 27 12.16 9.59 10.65
CA GLN A 27 10.70 9.64 10.70
C GLN A 27 10.23 9.35 9.28
N GLU A 28 9.76 8.12 9.03
CA GLU A 28 9.22 7.73 7.74
C GLU A 28 7.99 8.60 7.49
N SER A 29 8.01 9.30 6.35
CA SER A 29 6.89 10.10 5.89
C SER A 29 5.65 9.21 5.85
N PRO A 30 4.49 9.67 6.36
CA PRO A 30 3.33 8.81 6.49
C PRO A 30 2.90 8.32 5.10
N SER A 31 2.92 7.00 4.90
CA SER A 31 2.69 6.35 3.60
C SER A 31 1.43 5.48 3.61
N VAL A 32 0.92 5.17 2.41
CA VAL A 32 -0.17 4.22 2.21
C VAL A 32 0.17 3.25 1.10
N LYS A 33 -0.28 1.99 1.24
CA LYS A 33 -0.20 1.00 0.16
C LYS A 33 -1.42 1.13 -0.76
N VAL A 34 -1.17 1.23 -2.05
CA VAL A 34 -2.17 1.41 -3.11
C VAL A 34 -2.02 0.26 -4.11
N ALA A 35 -3.09 -0.50 -4.30
CA ALA A 35 -3.16 -1.52 -5.35
C ALA A 35 -3.81 -0.96 -6.62
N LEU A 36 -3.22 -1.26 -7.76
CA LEU A 36 -3.67 -0.85 -9.08
C LEU A 36 -3.94 -2.10 -9.93
N ALA A 37 -5.18 -2.27 -10.39
CA ALA A 37 -5.55 -3.40 -11.24
C ALA A 37 -5.23 -3.13 -12.71
N THR A 38 -4.30 -3.89 -13.27
CA THR A 38 -3.75 -3.66 -14.60
C THR A 38 -3.59 -4.96 -15.39
N GLN A 39 -3.70 -4.86 -16.72
CA GLN A 39 -3.38 -5.93 -17.65
C GLN A 39 -1.92 -5.86 -18.14
N ASP A 40 -1.27 -4.71 -18.05
CA ASP A 40 -0.03 -4.40 -18.79
C ASP A 40 1.04 -3.62 -18.00
N MET A 41 0.79 -3.28 -16.72
CA MET A 41 1.68 -2.46 -15.89
C MET A 41 1.89 -1.01 -16.39
N THR A 42 1.05 -0.52 -17.29
CA THR A 42 1.12 0.86 -17.81
C THR A 42 -0.07 1.70 -17.41
N ALA A 43 -1.24 1.09 -17.30
CA ALA A 43 -2.48 1.76 -16.92
C ALA A 43 -3.36 0.90 -16.01
N VAL A 44 -4.19 1.55 -15.21
CA VAL A 44 -5.33 0.91 -14.57
C VAL A 44 -6.38 0.71 -15.65
N ASN A 45 -6.49 -0.53 -16.13
CA ASN A 45 -7.38 -0.90 -17.23
C ASN A 45 -8.07 -2.26 -17.00
N ALA A 46 -7.88 -2.86 -15.82
CA ALA A 46 -8.43 -4.17 -15.52
C ALA A 46 -9.66 -4.13 -14.60
N HIS A 47 -10.56 -5.09 -14.82
CA HIS A 47 -11.57 -5.48 -13.85
C HIS A 47 -10.90 -6.24 -12.70
N PHE A 48 -11.43 -6.14 -11.48
CA PHE A 48 -10.81 -6.78 -10.32
C PHE A 48 -10.57 -8.30 -10.51
N ALA A 49 -11.62 -9.08 -10.78
CA ALA A 49 -11.49 -10.53 -10.94
C ALA A 49 -10.77 -10.98 -12.23
N GLY A 50 -10.63 -10.08 -13.21
CA GLY A 50 -9.98 -10.33 -14.51
C GLY A 50 -8.61 -9.68 -14.65
N ALA A 51 -8.08 -9.08 -13.58
CA ALA A 51 -6.77 -8.45 -13.61
C ALA A 51 -5.67 -9.51 -13.75
N ARG A 52 -4.75 -9.28 -14.70
CA ARG A 52 -3.49 -10.02 -14.83
C ARG A 52 -2.59 -9.71 -13.66
N THR A 53 -2.52 -8.44 -13.28
CA THR A 53 -1.60 -7.97 -12.26
C THR A 53 -2.31 -7.02 -11.30
N LEU A 54 -2.04 -7.20 -10.01
CA LEU A 54 -2.26 -6.17 -8.99
C LEU A 54 -0.89 -5.57 -8.67
N ALA A 55 -0.69 -4.32 -9.13
CA ALA A 55 0.53 -3.57 -8.87
C ALA A 55 0.37 -2.79 -7.57
N ILE A 56 1.20 -3.10 -6.57
CA ILE A 56 1.14 -2.53 -5.23
C ILE A 56 2.25 -1.51 -5.09
N TYR A 57 1.85 -0.27 -4.87
CA TYR A 57 2.76 0.85 -4.64
C TYR A 57 2.64 1.34 -3.20
N GLU A 58 3.77 1.74 -2.62
CA GLU A 58 3.77 2.58 -1.45
C GLU A 58 3.82 4.03 -1.90
N VAL A 59 2.88 4.85 -1.41
CA VAL A 59 2.72 6.26 -1.78
C VAL A 59 2.84 7.12 -0.53
N SER A 60 3.69 8.13 -0.59
CA SER A 60 3.87 9.17 0.42
C SER A 60 3.73 10.56 -0.23
N THR A 61 3.89 11.62 0.55
CA THR A 61 3.92 12.99 0.04
C THR A 61 5.17 13.28 -0.83
N GLU A 62 6.26 12.54 -0.60
CA GLU A 62 7.53 12.68 -1.32
C GLU A 62 7.51 11.97 -2.68
N GLY A 63 6.66 10.96 -2.86
CA GLY A 63 6.56 10.19 -4.11
C GLY A 63 5.98 8.79 -3.88
N TRP A 64 6.27 7.88 -4.82
CA TRP A 64 5.83 6.48 -4.73
C TRP A 64 6.91 5.50 -5.16
N THR A 65 6.80 4.27 -4.68
CA THR A 65 7.70 3.16 -5.05
C THR A 65 6.88 1.89 -5.25
N LEU A 66 7.21 1.11 -6.28
CA LEU A 66 6.61 -0.21 -6.48
C LEU A 66 7.11 -1.15 -5.39
N VAL A 67 6.18 -1.70 -4.60
CA VAL A 67 6.48 -2.67 -3.54
C VAL A 67 6.42 -4.08 -4.11
N GLU A 68 5.37 -4.39 -4.86
CA GLU A 68 5.11 -5.73 -5.36
C GLU A 68 4.22 -5.68 -6.61
N ALA A 69 4.37 -6.64 -7.51
CA ALA A 69 3.46 -6.86 -8.63
C ALA A 69 3.00 -8.31 -8.62
N VAL A 70 1.78 -8.55 -8.12
CA VAL A 70 1.23 -9.90 -8.00
C VAL A 70 0.52 -10.27 -9.30
N GLN A 71 1.01 -11.32 -9.97
CA GLN A 71 0.46 -11.80 -11.23
C GLN A 71 -0.48 -13.00 -11.00
N PHE A 72 -1.53 -13.08 -11.83
CA PHE A 72 -2.52 -14.14 -11.81
C PHE A 72 -2.62 -14.77 -13.20
N ASP A 73 -2.44 -16.09 -13.29
CA ASP A 73 -2.47 -16.82 -14.55
C ASP A 73 -3.91 -17.03 -15.08
N ASP A 74 -4.90 -17.01 -14.19
CA ASP A 74 -6.33 -17.11 -14.52
C ASP A 74 -6.90 -15.77 -14.95
N VAL A 75 -6.48 -15.30 -16.12
CA VAL A 75 -6.99 -14.09 -16.76
C VAL A 75 -8.11 -14.48 -17.72
N THR A 76 -9.34 -14.08 -17.42
CA THR A 76 -10.42 -14.21 -18.39
C THR A 76 -10.52 -12.97 -19.24
N ALA A 77 -10.85 -13.15 -20.52
CA ALA A 77 -11.35 -12.06 -21.33
C ALA A 77 -12.58 -11.42 -20.63
N GLN A 78 -12.82 -10.13 -20.87
CA GLN A 78 -13.91 -9.36 -20.25
C GLN A 78 -15.32 -9.86 -20.62
N ASP A 79 -15.42 -10.94 -21.40
CA ASP A 79 -16.64 -11.59 -21.87
C ASP A 79 -17.12 -12.74 -20.97
N GLY A 80 -16.36 -13.12 -19.94
CA GLY A 80 -16.72 -14.19 -19.00
C GLY A 80 -16.47 -15.61 -19.52
N SER A 81 -15.79 -15.79 -20.65
CA SER A 81 -15.59 -17.09 -21.31
C SER A 81 -14.49 -17.98 -20.71
N GLY A 82 -13.92 -17.63 -19.56
CA GLY A 82 -12.85 -18.41 -18.94
C GLY A 82 -13.34 -19.52 -18.00
N HIS A 83 -12.54 -20.57 -17.87
CA HIS A 83 -12.85 -21.71 -17.01
C HIS A 83 -12.75 -21.28 -15.53
N GLY A 84 -13.85 -21.35 -14.78
CA GLY A 84 -13.93 -21.02 -13.34
C GLY A 84 -14.97 -19.94 -13.00
N HIS A 85 -15.61 -20.06 -11.84
CA HIS A 85 -16.59 -19.07 -11.36
C HIS A 85 -15.86 -17.78 -10.95
N GLU A 86 -16.45 -16.61 -11.22
CA GLU A 86 -15.84 -15.31 -10.81
C GLU A 86 -15.52 -15.29 -9.30
N ASP A 87 -16.31 -15.98 -8.49
CA ASP A 87 -16.13 -16.05 -7.03
C ASP A 87 -14.85 -16.77 -6.60
N ASP A 88 -14.43 -17.81 -7.36
CA ASP A 88 -13.21 -18.57 -7.07
C ASP A 88 -11.95 -17.72 -7.28
N ARG A 89 -12.05 -16.69 -8.14
CA ARG A 89 -10.93 -15.79 -8.49
C ARG A 89 -10.75 -14.62 -7.53
N VAL A 90 -11.76 -14.32 -6.73
CA VAL A 90 -11.78 -13.16 -5.82
C VAL A 90 -10.89 -13.41 -4.59
N GLY A 91 -10.88 -14.63 -4.06
CA GLY A 91 -10.12 -14.97 -2.84
C GLY A 91 -8.61 -14.68 -2.94
N PRO A 92 -7.89 -15.26 -3.93
CA PRO A 92 -6.46 -15.02 -4.11
C PRO A 92 -6.11 -13.55 -4.34
N ARG A 93 -6.95 -12.83 -5.10
CA ARG A 93 -6.77 -11.41 -5.37
C ARG A 93 -7.00 -10.55 -4.13
N LEU A 94 -7.96 -10.91 -3.28
CA LEU A 94 -8.18 -10.24 -2.00
C LEU A 94 -7.00 -10.46 -1.05
N ALA A 95 -6.42 -11.66 -1.02
CA ALA A 95 -5.22 -11.95 -0.24
C ALA A 95 -4.02 -11.12 -0.67
N ALA A 96 -3.86 -10.89 -1.98
CA ALA A 96 -2.82 -10.01 -2.52
C ALA A 96 -3.00 -8.53 -2.12
N LEU A 97 -4.18 -8.12 -1.64
CA LEU A 97 -4.43 -6.76 -1.15
C LEU A 97 -4.12 -6.59 0.33
N ASP A 98 -3.54 -7.58 0.99
CA ASP A 98 -3.21 -7.48 2.41
C ASP A 98 -2.33 -6.26 2.70
N GLY A 99 -2.73 -5.49 3.72
CA GLY A 99 -2.09 -4.23 4.08
C GLY A 99 -2.29 -3.06 3.10
N CYS A 100 -3.03 -3.23 1.99
CA CYS A 100 -3.41 -2.13 1.11
C CYS A 100 -4.52 -1.27 1.75
N THR A 101 -4.48 0.03 1.48
CA THR A 101 -5.52 0.98 1.92
C THR A 101 -6.48 1.32 0.79
N LEU A 102 -5.97 1.37 -0.43
CA LEU A 102 -6.70 1.78 -1.63
C LEU A 102 -6.56 0.72 -2.72
N LEU A 103 -7.64 0.51 -3.48
CA LEU A 103 -7.65 -0.31 -4.69
C LEU A 103 -8.23 0.50 -5.85
N PHE A 104 -7.47 0.73 -6.91
CA PHE A 104 -7.98 1.33 -8.15
C PHE A 104 -8.26 0.26 -9.19
N VAL A 105 -9.48 0.29 -9.74
CA VAL A 105 -10.00 -0.74 -10.68
C VAL A 105 -10.86 -0.11 -11.76
N ARG A 106 -10.88 -0.72 -12.96
CA ARG A 106 -11.82 -0.33 -14.03
C ARG A 106 -13.26 -0.69 -13.66
N ALA A 107 -13.44 -1.87 -13.08
CA ALA A 107 -14.71 -2.33 -12.55
C ALA A 107 -14.51 -3.44 -11.51
N ILE A 108 -15.51 -3.60 -10.66
CA ILE A 108 -15.56 -4.63 -9.62
C ILE A 108 -17.03 -5.00 -9.39
N GLY A 109 -17.32 -6.31 -9.31
CA GLY A 109 -18.66 -6.80 -9.00
C GLY A 109 -19.05 -6.51 -7.55
N GLY A 110 -20.35 -6.34 -7.28
CA GLY A 110 -20.87 -6.00 -5.95
C GLY A 110 -20.38 -6.93 -4.82
N PRO A 111 -20.47 -8.27 -4.97
CA PRO A 111 -19.97 -9.20 -3.96
C PRO A 111 -18.47 -9.06 -3.69
N ALA A 112 -17.65 -8.91 -4.74
CA ALA A 112 -16.22 -8.70 -4.59
C ALA A 112 -15.90 -7.36 -3.90
N ALA A 113 -16.61 -6.28 -4.27
CA ALA A 113 -16.47 -4.97 -3.64
C ALA A 113 -16.80 -5.02 -2.15
N ALA A 114 -17.85 -5.75 -1.76
CA ALA A 114 -18.20 -5.94 -0.36
C ALA A 114 -17.07 -6.64 0.42
N ARG A 115 -16.45 -7.68 -0.16
CA ARG A 115 -15.29 -8.36 0.45
C ARG A 115 -14.08 -7.43 0.60
N VAL A 116 -13.78 -6.61 -0.40
CA VAL A 116 -12.69 -5.61 -0.35
C VAL A 116 -12.94 -4.57 0.76
N VAL A 117 -14.15 -4.04 0.85
CA VAL A 117 -14.53 -3.08 1.91
C VAL A 117 -14.47 -3.72 3.29
N ASN A 118 -14.89 -4.97 3.44
CA ASN A 118 -14.81 -5.71 4.71
C ASN A 118 -13.36 -5.95 5.14
N ALA A 119 -12.43 -6.08 4.19
CA ALA A 119 -10.99 -6.12 4.43
C ALA A 119 -10.38 -4.72 4.70
N ARG A 120 -11.21 -3.69 4.90
CA ARG A 120 -10.83 -2.29 5.15
C ARG A 120 -10.02 -1.63 4.04
N ILE A 121 -10.15 -2.13 2.81
CA ILE A 121 -9.59 -1.51 1.61
C ILE A 121 -10.69 -0.67 0.96
N HIS A 122 -10.37 0.55 0.54
CA HIS A 122 -11.32 1.41 -0.17
C HIS A 122 -11.19 1.22 -1.70
N PRO A 123 -12.19 0.60 -2.37
CA PRO A 123 -12.17 0.47 -3.81
C PRO A 123 -12.57 1.78 -4.49
N VAL A 124 -11.75 2.23 -5.44
CA VAL A 124 -11.98 3.39 -6.29
C VAL A 124 -12.15 2.92 -7.73
N LYS A 125 -13.35 3.10 -8.26
CA LYS A 125 -13.64 2.79 -9.66
C LYS A 125 -13.27 3.97 -10.55
N ILE A 126 -12.48 3.72 -11.59
CA ILE A 126 -12.16 4.73 -12.62
C ILE A 126 -13.07 4.59 -13.85
N ALA A 127 -13.45 5.74 -14.42
CA ALA A 127 -14.44 5.82 -15.49
C ALA A 127 -13.87 5.49 -16.88
N ALA A 128 -12.57 5.66 -17.06
CA ALA A 128 -11.80 5.32 -18.25
C ALA A 128 -10.41 4.83 -17.83
N ASP A 129 -9.70 4.19 -18.75
CA ASP A 129 -8.33 3.73 -18.51
C ASP A 129 -7.42 4.92 -18.21
N GLU A 130 -6.56 4.76 -17.22
CA GLU A 130 -5.73 5.84 -16.72
C GLU A 130 -4.32 5.32 -16.42
N SER A 131 -3.28 6.09 -16.77
CA SER A 131 -1.89 5.67 -16.51
C SER A 131 -1.63 5.49 -15.01
N LEU A 132 -0.77 4.53 -14.66
CA LEU A 132 -0.43 4.29 -13.25
C LEU A 132 0.13 5.56 -12.59
N ASP A 133 1.00 6.30 -13.28
CA ASP A 133 1.58 7.54 -12.77
C ASP A 133 0.54 8.62 -12.46
N SER A 134 -0.50 8.76 -13.29
CA SER A 134 -1.56 9.75 -13.05
C SER A 134 -2.38 9.40 -11.81
N VAL A 135 -2.67 8.10 -11.62
CA VAL A 135 -3.38 7.61 -10.43
C VAL A 135 -2.53 7.83 -9.17
N LEU A 136 -1.23 7.50 -9.24
CA LEU A 136 -0.30 7.63 -8.12
C LEU A 136 -0.06 9.10 -7.74
N GLU A 137 0.12 9.99 -8.73
CA GLU A 137 0.26 11.43 -8.48
C GLU A 137 -0.99 12.00 -7.80
N ARG A 138 -2.19 11.59 -8.23
CA ARG A 138 -3.43 12.01 -7.58
C ARG A 138 -3.47 11.59 -6.11
N VAL A 139 -3.05 10.35 -5.80
CA VAL A 139 -2.98 9.89 -4.42
C VAL A 139 -1.96 10.71 -3.63
N ARG A 140 -0.77 10.93 -4.19
CA ARG A 140 0.29 11.74 -3.57
C ARG A 140 -0.18 13.17 -3.27
N VAL A 141 -0.84 13.85 -4.21
CA VAL A 141 -1.44 15.18 -4.01
C VAL A 141 -2.53 15.16 -2.93
N MET A 142 -3.37 14.12 -2.90
CA MET A 142 -4.39 13.96 -1.84
C MET A 142 -3.75 13.79 -0.46
N LEU A 143 -2.63 13.08 -0.35
CA LEU A 143 -1.90 12.90 0.90
C LEU A 143 -1.23 14.19 1.37
N ASP A 144 -0.64 14.96 0.45
CA ASP A 144 0.06 16.22 0.73
C ASP A 144 -0.89 17.35 1.16
N GLY A 145 -2.07 17.40 0.55
CA GLY A 145 -3.09 18.42 0.86
C GLY A 145 -3.89 18.11 2.13
N THR A 146 -5.11 17.62 1.95
CA THR A 146 -6.00 17.29 3.06
C THR A 146 -6.56 15.88 2.85
N PRO A 147 -5.86 14.84 3.33
CA PRO A 147 -6.36 13.48 3.18
C PRO A 147 -7.72 13.35 3.87
N PRO A 148 -8.67 12.59 3.28
CA PRO A 148 -9.97 12.36 3.89
C PRO A 148 -9.84 11.87 5.35
N PRO A 149 -10.79 12.21 6.25
CA PRO A 149 -10.69 11.84 7.66
C PRO A 149 -10.48 10.33 7.90
N TRP A 150 -11.11 9.49 7.07
CA TRP A 150 -10.96 8.04 7.14
C TRP A 150 -9.53 7.58 6.78
N LEU A 151 -8.90 8.23 5.80
CA LEU A 151 -7.55 7.91 5.34
C LEU A 151 -6.51 8.33 6.37
N ARG A 152 -6.69 9.52 6.96
CA ARG A 152 -5.86 10.00 8.07
C ARG A 152 -5.87 9.01 9.24
N LYS A 153 -7.05 8.48 9.59
CA LYS A 153 -7.19 7.46 10.63
C LYS A 153 -6.50 6.14 10.25
N ALA A 154 -6.60 5.71 9.00
CA ALA A 154 -5.95 4.49 8.51
C ALA A 154 -4.41 4.59 8.56
N MET A 155 -3.85 5.74 8.20
CA MET A 155 -2.41 6.02 8.31
C MET A 155 -1.93 5.95 9.77
N MET A 156 -2.63 6.63 10.69
CA MET A 156 -2.28 6.61 12.11
C MET A 156 -2.36 5.21 12.74
N ALA A 157 -3.35 4.41 12.34
CA ALA A 157 -3.51 3.05 12.84
C ALA A 157 -2.34 2.14 12.43
N ARG A 158 -1.84 2.25 11.18
CA ARG A 158 -0.70 1.46 10.72
C ARG A 158 0.58 1.79 11.48
N ASN A 159 0.85 3.07 11.73
CA ASN A 159 2.02 3.49 12.52
C ASN A 159 1.99 2.97 13.96
N ALA A 160 0.81 2.70 14.53
CA ALA A 160 0.66 2.15 15.88
C ALA A 160 0.78 0.62 15.93
N SER A 161 0.48 -0.09 14.83
CA SER A 161 0.62 -1.56 14.76
C SER A 161 2.06 -2.03 14.62
N ASP A 162 2.96 -1.16 14.16
CA ASP A 162 4.39 -1.46 13.92
C ASP A 162 5.23 -1.35 15.20
N THR A 163 4.64 -0.95 16.33
CA THR A 163 5.33 -1.02 17.62
C THR A 163 5.24 -2.46 18.13
N PRO A 164 6.37 -3.18 18.37
CA PRO A 164 6.30 -4.51 18.96
C PRO A 164 5.60 -4.39 20.30
N ARG A 165 4.46 -5.08 20.44
CA ARG A 165 3.81 -5.25 21.75
C ARG A 165 4.80 -6.02 22.62
N THR A 166 5.54 -5.32 23.47
CA THR A 166 6.34 -5.97 24.50
C THR A 166 5.37 -6.49 25.55
N ASP A 167 4.89 -7.72 25.36
CA ASP A 167 4.12 -8.46 26.35
C ASP A 167 5.07 -8.85 27.51
N PHE A 168 5.39 -7.89 28.37
CA PHE A 168 5.88 -8.16 29.72
C PHE A 168 4.65 -8.35 30.61
N MET A 169 4.26 -9.61 30.83
CA MET A 169 3.51 -9.98 32.02
C MET A 169 4.50 -10.61 32.99
N ASP A 170 4.69 -9.92 34.10
CA ASP A 170 5.47 -10.33 35.27
C ASP A 170 5.02 -11.71 35.77
N ASP A 171 6.03 -12.53 36.03
CA ASP A 171 5.97 -13.82 36.69
C ASP A 171 5.84 -13.54 38.20
N ASP A 172 4.61 -13.40 38.71
CA ASP A 172 4.35 -13.35 40.15
C ASP A 172 4.39 -14.78 40.73
N GLU A 173 5.60 -15.10 41.18
CA GLU A 173 6.03 -16.12 42.14
C GLU A 173 5.04 -16.28 43.31
N GLU A 174 4.40 -17.45 43.45
CA GLU A 174 3.83 -17.88 44.74
C GLU A 174 4.78 -18.88 45.41
N ALA A 175 5.30 -18.45 46.56
CA ALA A 175 6.06 -19.22 47.55
C ALA A 175 5.14 -19.90 48.58
#